data_AF-A0A0W0SMU4-F1
#
_entry.id   AF-A0A0W0SMU4-F1
#
_cell.length_a   1.000
_cell.length_b   1.000
_cell.length_c   1.000
_cell.angle_alpha   90.00
_cell.angle_beta   90.00
_cell.angle_gamma   90.00
#
_symmetry.space_group_name_H-M   'P 1'
#
loop_
_entity.id
_entity.type
_entity.pdbx_description
1 polymer ?
#
loop_
_entity_poly.entity_id
_entity_poly.type
_entity_poly.pdbx_seq_one_letter_code
_entity_poly.pdbx_strand_id
1 'polypeptide(L)'
;MNSKVFSQRFNRELSLLGFPEELSDKIKAVSKVFGVTRHLANAMIFGHMLPSPEQLDKIAKVLEVCPQWLSGATDRKKAYPGQETADSV
;
A
#
# COMPACT_ATOMS: atom_id res chain seq x y z
N MET A 1 2.33 -14.27 1.67
CA MET A 1 2.36 -12.97 0.98
C MET A 1 2.26 -13.24 -0.52
N ASN A 2 1.47 -12.46 -1.27
CA ASN A 2 1.16 -12.70 -2.68
C ASN A 2 1.15 -11.37 -3.44
N SER A 3 1.99 -11.22 -4.47
CA SER A 3 2.15 -9.96 -5.21
C SER A 3 0.90 -9.53 -5.99
N LYS A 4 0.09 -10.49 -6.47
CA LYS A 4 -1.19 -10.21 -7.15
C LYS A 4 -2.24 -9.70 -6.16
N VAL A 5 -2.33 -10.32 -4.98
CA VAL A 5 -3.25 -9.87 -3.93
C VAL A 5 -2.83 -8.49 -3.41
N PHE A 6 -1.52 -8.28 -3.23
CA PHE A 6 -0.98 -6.99 -2.88
C PHE A 6 -1.34 -5.92 -3.90
N SER A 7 -1.10 -6.14 -5.19
CA SER A 7 -1.40 -5.12 -6.20
C SER A 7 -2.89 -4.78 -6.26
N GLN A 8 -3.77 -5.78 -6.14
CA GLN A 8 -5.21 -5.54 -6.08
C GLN A 8 -5.62 -4.69 -4.88
N ARG A 9 -5.16 -5.06 -3.68
CA ARG A 9 -5.46 -4.32 -2.43
C ARG A 9 -4.84 -2.93 -2.45
N PHE A 10 -3.60 -2.83 -2.90
CA PHE A 10 -2.88 -1.57 -3.04
C PHE A 10 -3.62 -0.60 -3.98
N ASN A 11 -3.95 -1.03 -5.20
CA ASN A 11 -4.69 -0.18 -6.14
C ASN A 11 -6.06 0.23 -5.60
N ARG A 12 -6.75 -0.66 -4.89
CA ARG A 12 -8.03 -0.34 -4.25
C ARG A 12 -7.88 0.79 -3.23
N GLU A 13 -6.92 0.70 -2.31
CA GLU A 13 -6.72 1.74 -1.31
C GLU A 13 -6.24 3.06 -1.96
N LEU A 14 -5.39 3.00 -2.99
CA LEU A 14 -5.00 4.19 -3.75
C LEU A 14 -6.22 4.90 -4.36
N SER A 15 -7.14 4.15 -4.98
CA SER A 15 -8.38 4.72 -5.53
C SER A 15 -9.27 5.32 -4.44
N LEU A 16 -9.38 4.69 -3.27
CA LEU A 16 -10.15 5.23 -2.15
C LEU A 16 -9.57 6.53 -1.59
N LEU A 17 -8.23 6.68 -1.63
CA LEU A 17 -7.53 7.91 -1.27
C LEU A 17 -7.55 8.98 -2.38
N GLY A 18 -8.21 8.71 -3.51
CA GLY A 18 -8.32 9.67 -4.61
C GLY A 18 -7.04 9.82 -5.44
N PHE A 19 -6.19 8.79 -5.49
CA PHE A 19 -5.06 8.80 -6.42
C PHE A 19 -5.55 8.89 -7.87
N PRO A 20 -4.75 9.50 -8.78
CA PRO A 20 -5.09 9.60 -10.19
C PRO A 20 -5.42 8.24 -10.81
N GLU A 21 -6.38 8.20 -11.74
CA GLU A 21 -6.69 6.98 -12.49
C GLU A 21 -5.72 6.76 -13.65
N GLU A 22 -5.27 7.84 -14.29
CA GLU A 22 -4.27 7.80 -15.36
C GLU A 22 -2.96 7.21 -14.83
N LEU A 23 -2.40 6.25 -15.58
CA LEU A 23 -1.32 5.40 -15.11
C LEU A 23 -0.03 6.18 -14.84
N SER A 24 0.37 7.07 -15.74
CA SER A 24 1.59 7.88 -15.59
C SER A 24 1.54 8.75 -14.34
N ASP A 25 0.40 9.41 -14.11
CA ASP A 25 0.18 10.27 -12.96
C ASP A 25 0.01 9.46 -11.66
N LYS A 26 -0.63 8.29 -11.72
CA LYS A 26 -0.68 7.34 -10.60
C LYS A 26 0.73 6.91 -10.19
N ILE A 27 1.58 6.51 -11.15
CA ILE A 27 2.98 6.11 -10.89
C ILE A 27 3.77 7.27 -10.27
N LYS A 28 3.62 8.50 -10.79
CA LYS A 28 4.26 9.69 -10.21
C LYS A 28 3.79 9.96 -8.78
N ALA A 29 2.49 9.89 -8.53
CA ALA A 29 1.90 10.10 -7.21
C ALA A 29 2.39 9.05 -6.21
N VAL A 30 2.35 7.76 -6.58
CA VAL A 30 2.86 6.65 -5.74
C VAL A 30 4.35 6.84 -5.46
N SER A 31 5.15 7.13 -6.48
CA SER A 31 6.58 7.39 -6.32
C SER A 31 6.85 8.51 -5.30
N LYS A 32 6.09 9.61 -5.37
CA LYS A 32 6.23 10.75 -4.47
C LYS A 32 5.75 10.46 -3.05
N VAL A 33 4.55 9.87 -2.90
CA VAL A 33 3.91 9.64 -1.59
C VAL A 33 4.66 8.59 -0.78
N PHE A 34 5.09 7.50 -1.41
CA PHE A 34 5.75 6.40 -0.72
C PHE A 34 7.29 6.47 -0.76
N GLY A 35 7.86 7.51 -1.37
CA GLY A 35 9.32 7.71 -1.44
C GLY A 35 10.04 6.60 -2.21
N VAL A 36 9.41 6.05 -3.26
CA VAL A 36 9.95 4.96 -4.09
C VAL A 36 10.28 5.45 -5.50
N THR A 37 11.12 4.72 -6.23
CA THR A 37 11.36 5.02 -7.64
C THR A 37 10.11 4.75 -8.48
N ARG A 38 9.96 5.43 -9.63
CA ARG A 38 8.84 5.17 -10.56
C ARG A 38 8.79 3.73 -11.06
N HIS A 39 9.96 3.11 -11.26
CA HIS A 39 10.06 1.70 -11.63
C HIS A 39 9.47 0.79 -10.55
N LEU A 40 9.79 1.07 -9.28
CA LEU A 40 9.25 0.31 -8.15
C LEU A 40 7.75 0.55 -7.97
N ALA A 41 7.29 1.80 -8.09
CA ALA A 41 5.87 2.14 -8.08
C ALA A 41 5.09 1.36 -9.17
N ASN A 42 5.61 1.36 -10.40
CA ASN A 42 5.04 0.60 -11.51
C ASN A 42 5.00 -0.91 -11.20
N ALA A 43 6.10 -1.48 -10.71
CA ALA A 43 6.16 -2.90 -10.36
C ALA A 43 5.15 -3.29 -9.26
N MET A 44 4.93 -2.41 -8.27
CA MET A 44 3.93 -2.61 -7.22
C MET A 44 2.49 -2.51 -7.73
N ILE A 45 2.19 -1.49 -8.55
CA ILE A 45 0.86 -1.27 -9.15
C ILE A 45 0.43 -2.50 -9.98
N PHE A 46 1.36 -3.10 -10.72
CA PHE A 46 1.06 -4.27 -11.57
C PHE A 46 1.26 -5.62 -10.87
N GLY A 47 1.77 -5.64 -9.64
CA GLY A 47 1.99 -6.89 -8.89
C GLY A 47 3.17 -7.73 -9.38
N HIS A 48 4.13 -7.09 -10.05
CA HIS A 48 5.41 -7.72 -10.42
C HIS A 48 6.36 -7.85 -9.22
N MET A 49 6.14 -7.08 -8.16
CA MET A 49 6.98 -7.07 -6.98
C MET A 49 6.17 -6.90 -5.70
N LEU A 50 6.64 -7.53 -4.61
CA LEU A 50 6.25 -7.22 -3.26
C LEU A 50 7.28 -6.29 -2.61
N PRO A 51 6.87 -5.22 -1.91
CA PRO A 51 7.79 -4.38 -1.15
C PRO A 51 8.50 -5.18 -0.05
N SER A 52 9.68 -4.72 0.37
CA SER A 52 10.36 -5.27 1.55
C SER A 52 9.48 -5.11 2.80
N PRO A 53 9.69 -5.87 3.89
CA PRO A 53 8.89 -5.73 5.10
C PRO A 53 8.84 -4.30 5.65
N GLU A 54 9.96 -3.58 5.61
CA GLU A 54 10.04 -2.18 6.04
C GLU A 54 9.25 -1.24 5.11
N GLN A 55 9.35 -1.44 3.79
CA GLN A 55 8.59 -0.66 2.82
C GLN A 55 7.10 -0.95 2.90
N LEU A 56 6.73 -2.21 3.08
CA LEU A 56 5.35 -2.64 3.24
C LEU A 56 4.72 -1.97 4.47
N ASP A 57 5.43 -1.92 5.59
CA ASP A 57 4.96 -1.26 6.81
C ASP A 57 4.77 0.25 6.60
N LYS A 58 5.72 0.92 5.96
CA LYS A 58 5.59 2.35 5.59
C LYS A 58 4.39 2.62 4.68
N ILE A 59 4.19 1.78 3.66
CA ILE A 59 3.04 1.88 2.76
C ILE A 59 1.74 1.65 3.53
N ALA A 60 1.69 0.59 4.34
CA ALA A 60 0.53 0.22 5.14
C ALA A 60 0.14 1.31 6.13
N LYS A 61 1.12 1.99 6.74
CA LYS A 61 0.92 3.15 7.61
C LYS A 61 0.26 4.32 6.87
N VAL A 62 0.77 4.68 5.68
CA VAL A 62 0.19 5.78 4.87
C VAL A 62 -1.22 5.44 4.38
N LEU A 63 -1.48 4.18 4.07
CA LEU A 63 -2.79 3.69 3.67
C LEU A 63 -3.73 3.41 4.87
N GLU A 64 -3.23 3.54 6.10
CA GLU A 64 -3.93 3.22 7.35
C GLU A 64 -4.56 1.81 7.40
N VAL A 65 -3.88 0.82 6.80
CA VAL A 65 -4.32 -0.59 6.76
C VAL A 65 -3.29 -1.53 7.36
N CYS A 66 -3.70 -2.72 7.80
CA CYS A 66 -2.78 -3.74 8.29
C CYS A 66 -1.81 -4.23 7.18
N PRO A 67 -0.48 -4.27 7.42
CA PRO A 67 0.51 -4.74 6.44
C PRO A 67 0.35 -6.22 6.08
N GLN A 68 -0.09 -7.05 7.03
CA GLN A 68 -0.38 -8.47 6.75
C GLN A 68 -1.56 -8.64 5.81
N TRP A 69 -2.59 -7.80 5.96
CA TRP A 69 -3.69 -7.78 5.01
C TRP A 69 -3.23 -7.21 3.66
N LEU A 70 -2.51 -6.09 3.64
CA LEU A 70 -2.04 -5.48 2.40
C LEU A 70 -1.19 -6.46 1.57
N SER A 71 -0.30 -7.23 2.20
CA SER A 71 0.56 -8.22 1.53
C SER A 71 -0.14 -9.52 1.10
N GLY A 72 -1.42 -9.70 1.44
CA GLY A 72 -2.14 -10.95 1.21
C GLY A 72 -1.68 -12.09 2.13
N ALA A 73 -1.07 -11.81 3.28
CA ALA A 73 -0.77 -12.82 4.30
C ALA A 73 -2.01 -13.21 5.12
N THR A 74 -3.02 -12.34 5.19
CA THR A 74 -4.32 -12.61 5.81
C THR A 74 -5.44 -11.97 5.00
N ASP A 75 -6.64 -12.55 5.06
CA ASP A 75 -7.84 -11.97 4.44
C ASP A 75 -8.61 -11.02 5.37
N ARG A 76 -8.24 -10.99 6.65
CA ARG A 76 -8.87 -10.10 7.63
C ARG A 76 -8.33 -8.68 7.48
N LYS A 77 -9.11 -7.78 6.87
CA LYS A 77 -8.79 -6.35 6.85
C LYS A 77 -8.90 -5.82 8.27
N LYS A 78 -7.82 -5.21 8.77
CA LYS A 78 -7.73 -4.52 10.05
C LYS A 78 -7.10 -3.15 9.84
N ALA A 79 -7.34 -2.23 10.76
CA ALA A 79 -6.62 -0.96 10.84
C ALA A 79 -5.12 -1.21 11.04
N TYR A 80 -4.32 -0.19 10.75
CA TYR A 80 -2.89 -0.25 11.03
C TYR A 80 -2.67 -0.37 12.55
N PRO A 81 -1.88 -1.36 13.03
CA PRO A 81 -1.77 -1.67 14.46
C PRO A 81 -1.12 -0.55 15.30
N GLY A 82 -0.46 0.41 14.67
CA GLY A 82 0.19 1.54 15.36
C GLY A 82 -0.74 2.66 15.83
N GLN A 83 -2.07 2.57 15.62
CA GLN A 83 -3.04 3.59 16.05
C GLN A 83 -3.81 3.23 17.34
N GLU A 84 -3.60 2.06 17.95
CA GLU A 84 -4.34 1.64 19.17
C GLU A 84 -3.82 2.25 20.51
N THR A 85 -3.14 3.41 20.50
CA THR A 85 -2.67 4.05 21.76
C THR A 85 -2.99 5.54 21.94
N ALA A 86 -3.85 6.15 21.12
CA ALA A 86 -4.12 7.60 21.22
C ALA A 86 -5.59 8.01 21.45
N ASP A 87 -6.52 7.09 21.69
CA ASP A 87 -7.94 7.41 21.95
C ASP A 87 -8.49 6.67 23.19
N SER A 88 -7.70 6.64 24.27
CA SER A 88 -8.15 6.15 25.58
C SER A 88 -7.40 6.85 26.71
N VAL A 89 -7.60 8.17 26.87
CA VAL A 89 -7.47 8.89 28.15
C VAL A 89 -8.54 9.96 28.23
#